data_AF-A0A2E1HF36-F1
#
_entry.id   AF-A0A2E1HF36-F1
#
_cell.length_a   1.000
_cell.length_b   1.000
_cell.length_c   1.000
_cell.angle_alpha   90.00
_cell.angle_beta   90.00
_cell.angle_gamma   90.00
#
_symmetry.space_group_name_H-M   'P 1'
#
loop_
_entity.id
_entity.type
_entity.pdbx_description
1 polymer ?
#
loop_
_entity_poly.entity_id
_entity_poly.type
_entity_poly.pdbx_seq_one_letter_code
_entity_poly.pdbx_strand_id
1 'polypeptide(L)'
;MAVAETVSVELPADTLRSIRDSVEAGEFGSESEALQDAVRAWQRERHAEAEQLEAIKAKIDRSINDPRPSLTSAEARAAINSFIREEEEASLDETR
;
A
#
# COMPACT_ATOMS: atom_id res chain seq x y z
N MET A 1 32.64 -0.15 2.64
CA MET A 1 32.39 -1.50 2.11
C MET A 1 31.42 -2.15 3.07
N ALA A 2 30.18 -2.41 2.64
CA ALA A 2 29.23 -3.13 3.48
C ALA A 2 29.75 -4.56 3.69
N VAL A 3 29.69 -5.05 4.92
CA VAL A 3 30.04 -6.43 5.23
C VAL A 3 28.91 -7.30 4.68
N ALA A 4 29.22 -8.15 3.70
CA ALA A 4 28.27 -9.13 3.18
C ALA A 4 28.30 -10.36 4.09
N GLU A 5 27.14 -10.78 4.57
CA GLU A 5 26.97 -11.98 5.37
C GLU A 5 26.33 -13.08 4.50
N THR A 6 26.84 -14.31 4.60
CA THR A 6 26.35 -15.45 3.80
C THR A 6 25.25 -16.18 4.57
N VAL A 7 24.13 -16.43 3.90
CA VAL A 7 23.03 -17.26 4.40
C VAL A 7 22.82 -18.45 3.47
N SER A 8 22.57 -19.63 4.03
CA SER A 8 22.12 -20.81 3.28
C SER A 8 20.62 -20.96 3.44
N VAL A 9 19.90 -21.01 2.33
CA VAL A 9 18.43 -21.11 2.30
C VAL A 9 18.00 -22.21 1.35
N GLU A 10 16.94 -22.93 1.71
CA GLU A 10 16.29 -23.87 0.82
C GLU A 10 15.21 -23.14 0.01
N LEU A 11 15.25 -23.30 -1.31
CA LEU A 11 14.27 -22.73 -2.23
C LEU A 11 13.56 -23.86 -2.98
N PRO A 12 12.27 -23.70 -3.32
CA PRO A 12 11.59 -24.60 -4.24
C PRO A 12 12.38 -24.71 -5.55
N ALA A 13 12.46 -25.92 -6.10
CA ALA A 13 13.22 -26.19 -7.32
C ALA A 13 12.79 -25.31 -8.50
N ASP A 14 11.49 -25.06 -8.62
CA ASP A 14 10.93 -24.20 -9.66
C ASP A 14 11.39 -22.74 -9.50
N THR A 15 11.42 -22.21 -8.29
CA THR A 15 11.92 -20.85 -8.00
C THR A 15 13.39 -20.73 -8.34
N LEU A 16 14.20 -21.71 -7.97
CA LEU A 16 15.63 -21.70 -8.28
C LEU A 16 15.88 -21.78 -9.79
N ARG A 17 15.07 -22.54 -10.52
CA ARG A 17 15.12 -22.59 -11.99
C ARG A 17 14.80 -21.22 -12.59
N SER A 18 13.72 -20.57 -12.16
CA SER A 18 13.38 -19.22 -12.64
C SER A 18 14.51 -18.21 -12.42
N ILE A 19 15.19 -18.27 -11.26
CA ILE A 19 16.33 -17.40 -10.98
C ILE A 19 17.48 -17.66 -11.96
N ARG A 20 17.79 -18.94 -12.24
CA ARG A 20 18.83 -19.30 -13.20
C ARG A 20 18.49 -18.86 -14.61
N ASP A 21 17.24 -19.06 -15.04
CA ASP A 21 16.77 -18.65 -16.36
C ASP A 21 16.93 -17.13 -16.55
N SER A 22 16.61 -16.32 -15.53
CA SER A 22 16.84 -14.86 -15.56
C SER A 22 18.32 -14.47 -15.64
N VAL A 23 19.21 -15.21 -14.97
CA VAL A 23 20.66 -14.99 -15.07
C VAL A 23 21.17 -15.38 -16.46
N GLU A 24 20.73 -16.51 -17.00
CA GLU A 24 21.09 -16.97 -18.36
C GLU A 24 20.57 -16.01 -19.44
N ALA A 25 19.40 -15.40 -19.22
CA ALA A 25 18.85 -14.34 -20.07
C ALA A 25 19.62 -13.01 -19.96
N GLY A 26 20.53 -12.87 -19.00
CA GLY A 26 21.33 -11.67 -18.77
C GLY A 26 20.60 -10.56 -18.03
N GLU A 27 19.46 -10.85 -17.38
CA GLU A 27 18.74 -9.89 -16.54
C GLU A 27 19.49 -9.57 -15.25
N PHE A 28 20.29 -10.52 -14.76
CA PHE A 28 21.14 -10.39 -13.58
C PHE A 28 22.54 -10.97 -13.86
N GLY A 29 23.58 -10.41 -13.25
CA GLY A 29 24.94 -10.92 -13.35
C GLY A 29 25.23 -12.14 -12.47
N SER A 30 24.35 -12.47 -11.53
CA SER A 30 24.44 -13.68 -10.69
C SER A 30 23.12 -14.02 -9.99
N GLU A 31 22.97 -15.25 -9.50
CA GLU A 31 21.81 -15.65 -8.68
C GLU A 31 21.76 -14.86 -7.36
N SER A 32 22.92 -14.51 -6.80
CA SER A 32 23.01 -13.68 -5.59
C SER A 32 22.49 -12.26 -5.84
N GLU A 33 22.75 -11.69 -7.01
CA GLU A 33 22.21 -10.38 -7.39
C GLU A 33 20.68 -10.43 -7.55
N ALA A 34 20.16 -11.47 -8.22
CA ALA A 34 18.72 -11.68 -8.36
C ALA A 34 18.02 -11.82 -7.00
N LEU A 35 18.61 -12.59 -6.07
CA LEU A 35 18.09 -12.74 -4.71
C LEU A 35 18.14 -11.44 -3.92
N GLN A 36 19.25 -10.68 -4.01
CA GLN A 36 19.35 -9.38 -3.35
C GLN A 36 18.30 -8.40 -3.90
N ASP A 37 18.02 -8.44 -5.20
CA ASP A 37 17.00 -7.58 -5.79
C ASP A 37 15.59 -7.96 -5.34
N ALA A 38 15.29 -9.27 -5.30
CA ALA A 38 14.03 -9.77 -4.75
C ALA A 38 13.83 -9.33 -3.28
N VAL A 39 14.87 -9.38 -2.45
CA VAL A 39 14.81 -8.89 -1.07
C VAL A 39 14.56 -7.39 -1.01
N ARG A 40 15.19 -6.59 -1.88
CA ARG A 40 14.94 -5.14 -1.97
C ARG A 40 13.49 -4.86 -2.38
N ALA A 41 12.95 -5.60 -3.33
CA ALA A 41 11.55 -5.47 -3.75
C ALA A 41 10.58 -5.80 -2.61
N TRP A 42 10.81 -6.92 -1.93
CA TRP A 42 10.02 -7.33 -0.77
C TRP A 42 10.06 -6.30 0.37
N GLN A 43 11.23 -5.72 0.66
CA GLN A 43 11.34 -4.67 1.69
C GLN A 43 10.54 -3.41 1.33
N ARG A 44 10.55 -2.99 0.06
CA ARG A 44 9.76 -1.85 -0.42
C ARG A 44 8.26 -2.12 -0.26
N GLU A 45 7.82 -3.31 -0.65
CA GLU A 45 6.42 -3.73 -0.51
C GLU A 45 6.00 -3.74 0.96
N ARG A 46 6.79 -4.33 1.86
CA ARG A 46 6.51 -4.31 3.31
C ARG A 46 6.41 -2.92 3.90
N HIS A 47 7.23 -1.98 3.42
CA HIS A 47 7.15 -0.59 3.88
C HIS A 47 5.84 0.05 3.44
N ALA A 48 5.45 -0.13 2.18
CA ALA A 48 4.19 0.39 1.65
C ALA A 48 2.96 -0.23 2.36
N GLU A 49 2.99 -1.54 2.63
CA GLU A 49 1.94 -2.22 3.40
C GLU A 49 1.85 -1.69 4.84
N ALA A 50 2.99 -1.45 5.48
CA ALA A 50 3.03 -0.89 6.83
C ALA A 50 2.43 0.53 6.86
N GLU A 51 2.77 1.38 5.90
CA GLU A 51 2.17 2.71 5.76
C GLU A 51 0.65 2.65 5.53
N GLN A 52 0.20 1.75 4.66
CA GLN A 52 -1.23 1.54 4.42
C GLN A 52 -1.95 1.07 5.67
N LEU A 53 -1.35 0.14 6.43
CA LEU A 53 -1.91 -0.36 7.68
C LEU A 53 -2.02 0.76 8.73
N GLU A 54 -0.99 1.59 8.88
CA GLU A 54 -1.02 2.72 9.81
C GLU A 54 -2.06 3.78 9.40
N ALA A 55 -2.21 4.04 8.10
CA ALA A 55 -3.27 4.93 7.60
C ALA A 55 -4.68 4.39 7.91
N ILE A 56 -4.88 3.07 7.83
CA ILE A 56 -6.15 2.42 8.21
C ILE A 56 -6.38 2.52 9.71
N LYS A 57 -5.39 2.19 10.54
CA LYS A 57 -5.48 2.31 12.01
C LYS A 57 -5.83 3.73 12.43
N ALA A 58 -5.15 4.73 11.88
CA ALA A 58 -5.43 6.13 12.19
C ALA A 58 -6.86 6.56 11.82
N LYS A 59 -7.42 6.03 10.72
CA LYS A 59 -8.83 6.26 10.34
C LYS A 59 -9.79 5.61 11.33
N ILE A 60 -9.49 4.38 11.77
CA ILE A 60 -10.30 3.67 12.76
C ILE A 60 -10.27 4.43 14.09
N ASP A 61 -9.10 4.82 14.58
CA ASP A 61 -8.95 5.56 15.84
C ASP A 61 -9.69 6.90 15.79
N ARG A 62 -9.62 7.61 14.65
CA ARG A 62 -10.41 8.83 14.46
C ARG A 62 -11.92 8.55 14.56
N SER A 63 -12.40 7.45 13.96
CA SER A 63 -13.82 7.10 13.99
C SER A 63 -14.28 6.67 15.37
N ILE A 64 -13.46 5.96 16.14
CA ILE A 64 -13.79 5.51 17.51
C ILE A 64 -13.82 6.70 18.46
N ASN A 65 -12.89 7.64 18.31
CA ASN A 65 -12.79 8.83 19.14
C ASN A 65 -13.63 10.00 18.62
N ASP A 66 -14.49 9.79 17.61
CA ASP A 66 -15.36 10.83 17.07
C ASP A 66 -16.47 11.17 18.09
N PRO A 67 -16.53 12.41 18.61
CA PRO A 67 -17.53 12.80 19.60
C PRO A 67 -18.93 12.99 19.01
N ARG A 68 -19.09 12.95 17.68
CA ARG A 68 -20.38 13.13 17.03
C ARG A 68 -21.34 11.98 17.34
N PRO A 69 -22.65 12.25 17.46
CA PRO A 69 -23.63 11.21 17.73
C PRO A 69 -23.73 10.23 16.55
N SER A 70 -24.13 9.00 16.87
CA SER A 70 -24.48 8.02 15.83
C SER A 70 -25.69 8.51 15.04
N LEU A 71 -25.63 8.35 13.72
CA LEU A 71 -26.70 8.69 12.80
C LEU A 71 -27.39 7.43 12.31
N THR A 72 -28.71 7.50 12.14
CA THR A 72 -29.44 6.51 11.36
C THR A 72 -29.05 6.63 9.88
N SER A 73 -29.29 5.57 9.10
CA SER A 73 -29.01 5.60 7.66
C SER A 73 -29.82 6.68 6.92
N ALA A 74 -31.01 7.04 7.42
CA ALA A 74 -31.83 8.10 6.83
C ALA A 74 -31.24 9.49 7.09
N GLU A 75 -30.80 9.76 8.32
CA GLU A 75 -30.13 11.02 8.68
C GLU A 75 -28.81 11.18 7.94
N ALA A 76 -28.00 10.12 7.85
CA ALA A 76 -26.75 10.15 7.09
C ALA A 76 -26.99 10.46 5.60
N ARG A 77 -28.01 9.86 4.98
CA ARG A 77 -28.38 10.15 3.59
C ARG A 77 -28.86 11.59 3.40
N ALA A 78 -29.66 12.10 4.33
CA ALA A 78 -30.11 13.49 4.29
C ALA A 78 -28.93 14.47 4.40
N ALA A 79 -27.98 14.21 5.30
CA ALA A 79 -26.78 15.02 5.47
C ALA A 79 -25.90 15.02 4.21
N ILE A 80 -25.67 13.86 3.59
CA ILE A 80 -24.91 13.75 2.34
C ILE A 80 -25.59 14.55 1.22
N ASN A 81 -26.91 14.43 1.07
CA ASN A 81 -27.65 15.15 0.03
C ASN A 81 -27.66 16.68 0.26
N SER A 82 -27.65 17.14 1.51
CA SER A 82 -27.50 18.57 1.82
C SER A 82 -26.14 19.09 1.41
N PHE A 83 -25.08 18.38 1.81
CA PHE A 83 -23.70 18.74 1.48
C PHE A 83 -23.48 18.82 -0.04
N ILE A 84 -23.96 17.83 -0.80
CA ILE A 84 -23.84 17.86 -2.27
C ILE A 84 -24.53 19.09 -2.87
N ARG A 85 -25.73 19.44 -2.39
CA ARG A 85 -26.48 20.59 -2.90
C ARG A 85 -25.76 21.91 -2.59
N GLU A 86 -25.21 22.04 -1.38
CA GLU A 86 -24.47 23.23 -0.95
C GLU A 86 -23.22 23.45 -1.82
N GLU A 87 -22.49 22.37 -2.15
CA GLU A 87 -21.34 22.43 -3.05
C GLU A 87 -21.74 22.78 -4.50
N GLU A 88 -22.86 22.25 -5.00
CA GLU A 88 -23.40 22.60 -6.32
C GLU A 88 -23.79 24.08 -6.39
N GLU A 89 -24.48 24.60 -5.37
CA GLU A 89 -24.87 26.02 -5.29
C GLU A 89 -23.65 26.94 -5.19
N ALA A 90 -22.63 26.56 -4.42
CA ALA A 90 -21.37 27.31 -4.32
C ALA A 90 -20.61 27.35 -5.66
N SER A 91 -20.58 26.24 -6.40
CA SER A 91 -19.92 26.17 -7.72
C SER A 91 -20.60 27.02 -8.80
N LEU A 92 -21.92 27.22 -8.68
CA LEU A 92 -22.71 28.06 -9.59
C LEU A 92 -22.57 29.55 -9.28
N ASP A 93 -22.31 29.92 -8.03
CA ASP A 93 -22.07 31.31 -7.61
C ASP A 93 -20.67 31.80 -8.05
N GLU A 94 -19.65 30.93 -8.02
CA GLU A 94 -18.30 31.26 -8.53
C GLU A 94 -18.24 31.47 -10.06
N THR A 95 -19.26 31.04 -10.81
CA THR A 95 -19.29 31.13 -12.28
C THR A 95 -20.08 32.35 -12.80
N ARG A 96 -20.67 33.17 -11.93
CA ARG A 96 -21.51 34.35 -12.28
C ARG A 96 -20.78 35.68 -12.08
#